data_AF-A0A926BES3-F1
#
_entry.id   AF-A0A926BES3-F1
#
_cell.length_a   1.000
_cell.length_b   1.000
_cell.length_c   1.000
_cell.angle_alpha   90.00
_cell.angle_beta   90.00
_cell.angle_gamma   90.00
#
_symmetry.space_group_name_H-M   'P 1'
#
loop_
_entity.id
_entity.type
_entity.pdbx_description
1 polymer ?
#
loop_
_entity_poly.entity_id
_entity_poly.type
_entity_poly.pdbx_seq_one_letter_code
_entity_poly.pdbx_strand_id
1 'polypeptide(L)'
;MDDRRTSTSHRNVVRTKEYEERVYAGVLGKIIGVYLGRPFEGWSNERIERELGEIQYFVHDRLSMPLVVTDDDISGTFTFIRALPENGTPPDLAATQIGDWWLNAILQNRSILWWGGMAMSTENTAYLRLKAGVKAPDSGSIARNGRLVAEQIGAQIFIDGWGMVCPGNPERATDLARKAASVSHDGEALYAAQVIAALVAQAFVESDLSVLLDTAAALIPRDSIIYRLIQELR
;
A
#
# COMPACT_ATOMS: atom_id res chain seq x y z
N MET A 1 -37.26 25.86 23.54
CA MET A 1 -35.90 26.44 23.41
C MET A 1 -35.10 25.82 24.53
N ASP A 2 -34.08 24.99 24.36
CA ASP A 2 -33.27 24.59 23.22
C ASP A 2 -32.72 23.20 23.61
N ASP A 3 -33.10 22.16 22.86
CA ASP A 3 -32.75 20.76 23.11
C ASP A 3 -31.44 20.45 22.37
N ARG A 4 -30.30 20.74 23.01
CA ARG A 4 -28.98 20.39 22.46
C ARG A 4 -28.66 18.94 22.77
N ARG A 5 -29.09 18.05 21.88
CA ARG A 5 -28.52 16.70 21.76
C ARG A 5 -27.05 16.83 21.34
N THR A 6 -26.16 16.65 22.31
CA THR A 6 -24.77 16.31 22.05
C THR A 6 -24.73 14.92 21.41
N SER A 7 -24.50 14.89 20.10
CA SER A 7 -24.17 13.67 19.35
C SER A 7 -22.80 13.17 19.79
N THR A 8 -22.78 12.19 20.68
CA THR A 8 -21.57 11.47 21.06
C THR A 8 -21.23 10.51 19.91
N SER A 9 -20.30 10.90 19.04
CA SER A 9 -19.68 10.03 18.05
C SER A 9 -19.23 8.74 18.73
N HIS A 10 -19.94 7.65 18.46
CA HIS A 10 -19.53 6.31 18.89
C HIS A 10 -18.30 5.94 18.07
N ARG A 11 -17.10 6.07 18.64
CA ARG A 11 -15.92 5.42 18.07
C ARG A 11 -16.21 3.92 18.06
N ASN A 12 -16.34 3.32 16.89
CA ASN A 12 -16.44 1.87 16.74
C ASN A 12 -15.12 1.25 17.23
N VAL A 13 -15.10 0.80 18.48
CA VAL A 13 -13.91 0.19 19.09
C VAL A 13 -13.84 -1.27 18.66
N VAL A 14 -12.84 -1.60 17.84
CA VAL A 14 -12.51 -2.99 17.48
C VAL A 14 -11.91 -3.68 18.70
N ARG A 15 -12.44 -4.85 19.07
CA ARG A 15 -11.91 -5.65 20.18
C ARG A 15 -10.55 -6.25 19.80
N THR A 16 -9.62 -6.39 20.75
CA THR A 16 -8.25 -6.87 20.49
C THR A 16 -8.19 -8.19 19.73
N LYS A 17 -8.99 -9.20 20.12
CA LYS A 17 -9.03 -10.49 19.42
C LYS A 17 -9.53 -10.36 17.98
N GLU A 18 -10.55 -9.54 17.77
CA GLU A 18 -11.12 -9.29 16.45
C GLU A 18 -10.14 -8.53 15.56
N TYR A 19 -9.38 -7.60 16.14
CA TYR A 19 -8.27 -6.92 15.46
C TYR A 19 -7.20 -7.92 15.01
N GLU A 20 -6.71 -8.79 15.91
CA GLU A 20 -5.70 -9.80 15.58
C GLU A 20 -6.15 -10.75 14.46
N GLU A 21 -7.39 -11.24 14.54
CA GLU A 21 -7.97 -12.12 13.50
C GLU A 21 -8.09 -11.41 12.15
N ARG A 22 -8.51 -10.14 12.13
CA ARG A 22 -8.62 -9.34 10.90
C ARG A 22 -7.26 -9.00 10.30
N VAL A 23 -6.27 -8.66 11.13
CA VAL A 23 -4.88 -8.44 10.68
C VAL A 23 -4.32 -9.74 10.09
N TYR A 24 -4.51 -10.87 10.76
CA TYR A 24 -4.10 -12.19 10.25
C TYR A 24 -4.75 -12.49 8.90
N ALA A 25 -6.06 -12.29 8.77
CA ALA A 25 -6.78 -12.50 7.52
C ALA A 25 -6.29 -11.56 6.40
N GLY A 26 -6.03 -10.28 6.71
CA GLY A 26 -5.50 -9.31 5.75
C GLY A 26 -4.10 -9.69 5.25
N VAL A 27 -3.21 -10.08 6.15
CA VAL A 27 -1.87 -10.60 5.82
C VAL A 27 -1.96 -11.87 4.98
N LEU A 28 -2.84 -12.80 5.35
CA LEU A 28 -3.05 -14.03 4.59
C LEU A 28 -3.57 -13.73 3.17
N GLY A 29 -4.51 -12.79 3.04
CA GLY A 29 -5.02 -12.32 1.75
C GLY A 29 -3.91 -11.74 0.86
N LYS A 30 -3.01 -10.93 1.42
CA LYS A 30 -1.83 -10.40 0.72
C LYS A 30 -0.95 -11.53 0.18
N ILE A 31 -0.60 -12.50 1.03
CA ILE A 31 0.25 -13.64 0.66
C ILE A 31 -0.41 -14.49 -0.44
N ILE A 32 -1.71 -14.78 -0.29
CA ILE A 32 -2.49 -15.54 -1.29
C ILE A 32 -2.49 -14.80 -2.63
N GLY A 33 -2.79 -13.50 -2.64
CA GLY A 33 -2.84 -12.70 -3.87
C GLY A 33 -1.51 -12.68 -4.63
N VAL A 34 -0.41 -12.44 -3.90
CA VAL A 34 0.95 -12.43 -4.47
C VAL A 34 1.30 -13.79 -5.08
N TYR A 35 1.14 -14.88 -4.34
CA TYR A 35 1.49 -16.22 -4.83
C TYR A 35 0.54 -16.74 -5.91
N LEU A 36 -0.71 -16.26 -5.96
CA LEU A 36 -1.65 -16.57 -7.03
C LEU A 36 -1.22 -15.90 -8.34
N GLY A 37 -0.87 -14.61 -8.29
CA GLY A 37 -0.55 -13.80 -9.47
C GLY A 37 0.83 -14.04 -10.07
N ARG A 38 1.82 -14.33 -9.22
CA ARG A 38 3.23 -14.43 -9.61
C ARG A 38 3.53 -15.37 -10.80
N PRO A 39 2.94 -16.57 -10.92
CA PRO A 39 3.31 -17.50 -12.00
C PRO A 39 3.03 -16.96 -13.42
N PHE A 40 2.12 -16.01 -13.57
CA PHE A 40 1.75 -15.39 -14.84
C PHE A 40 1.97 -13.88 -14.86
N GLU A 41 2.88 -13.39 -14.00
CA GLU A 41 3.30 -12.00 -14.00
C GLU A 41 3.84 -11.60 -15.40
N GLY A 42 3.38 -10.45 -15.90
CA GLY A 42 3.72 -9.95 -17.24
C GLY A 42 2.98 -10.62 -18.41
N TRP A 43 2.03 -11.53 -18.14
CA TRP A 43 1.19 -12.11 -19.20
C TRP A 43 0.02 -11.18 -19.53
N SER A 44 -0.39 -11.16 -20.80
CA SER A 44 -1.66 -10.54 -21.17
C SER A 44 -2.84 -11.38 -20.69
N ASN A 45 -3.98 -10.74 -20.44
CA ASN A 45 -5.22 -11.44 -20.10
C ASN A 45 -5.59 -12.50 -21.16
N GLU A 46 -5.48 -12.18 -22.45
CA GLU A 46 -5.71 -13.13 -23.56
C GLU A 46 -4.83 -14.38 -23.46
N ARG A 47 -3.56 -14.23 -23.05
CA ARG A 47 -2.66 -15.36 -22.86
C ARG A 47 -3.07 -16.20 -21.66
N ILE A 48 -3.41 -15.56 -20.55
CA ILE A 48 -3.89 -16.24 -19.34
C ILE A 48 -5.14 -17.05 -19.67
N GLU A 49 -6.12 -16.47 -20.35
CA GLU A 49 -7.36 -17.16 -20.74
C GLU A 49 -7.08 -18.34 -21.66
N ARG A 50 -6.19 -18.17 -22.65
CA ARG A 50 -5.83 -19.23 -23.60
C ARG A 50 -5.09 -20.40 -22.95
N GLU A 51 -4.13 -20.12 -22.05
CA GLU A 51 -3.21 -21.15 -21.52
C GLU A 51 -3.67 -21.73 -20.18
N LEU A 52 -4.35 -20.94 -19.36
CA LEU A 52 -4.73 -21.30 -17.98
C LEU A 52 -6.25 -21.31 -17.77
N GLY A 53 -7.01 -20.53 -18.56
CA GLY A 53 -8.44 -20.35 -18.38
C GLY A 53 -8.78 -19.50 -17.16
N GLU A 54 -9.96 -19.74 -16.58
CA GLU A 54 -10.37 -19.09 -15.34
C GLU A 54 -9.50 -19.58 -14.16
N ILE A 55 -8.87 -18.64 -13.45
CA ILE A 55 -7.99 -18.95 -12.34
C ILE A 55 -8.82 -19.16 -11.06
N GLN A 56 -9.02 -20.43 -10.68
CA GLN A 56 -9.70 -20.81 -9.43
C GLN A 56 -8.77 -21.42 -8.38
N TYR A 57 -7.51 -21.68 -8.74
CA TYR A 57 -6.51 -22.35 -7.89
C TYR A 57 -5.10 -21.83 -8.22
N PHE A 58 -4.13 -22.12 -7.35
CA PHE A 58 -2.73 -21.83 -7.64
C PHE A 58 -2.23 -22.65 -8.84
N VAL A 59 -1.73 -21.96 -9.87
CA VAL A 59 -1.29 -22.59 -11.14
C VAL A 59 0.21 -22.85 -11.22
N HIS A 60 0.96 -22.58 -10.15
CA HIS A 60 2.41 -22.71 -10.08
C HIS A 60 2.93 -24.08 -10.55
N ASP A 61 2.28 -25.19 -10.15
CA ASP A 61 2.63 -26.54 -10.57
C ASP A 61 2.50 -26.72 -12.10
N ARG A 62 1.46 -26.15 -12.71
CA ARG A 62 1.23 -26.24 -14.17
C ARG A 62 2.31 -25.49 -14.95
N LEU A 63 2.91 -24.48 -14.35
CA LEU A 63 3.99 -23.68 -14.92
C LEU A 63 5.39 -24.09 -14.43
N SER A 64 5.49 -25.19 -13.65
CA SER A 64 6.75 -25.66 -13.06
C SER A 64 7.50 -24.59 -12.27
N MET A 65 6.74 -23.74 -11.55
CA MET A 65 7.28 -22.68 -10.71
C MET A 65 7.09 -23.00 -9.22
N PRO A 66 8.02 -22.60 -8.35
CA PRO A 66 7.82 -22.73 -6.90
C PRO A 66 6.66 -21.84 -6.44
N LEU A 67 5.82 -22.36 -5.53
CA LEU A 67 4.74 -21.58 -4.92
C LEU A 67 5.27 -20.49 -3.99
N VAL A 68 6.16 -20.89 -3.07
CA VAL A 68 6.67 -20.02 -2.01
C VAL A 68 8.06 -19.54 -2.39
N VAL A 69 8.17 -18.23 -2.54
CA VAL A 69 9.37 -17.52 -2.94
C VAL A 69 9.43 -16.18 -2.22
N THR A 70 10.63 -15.64 -2.12
CA THR A 70 10.83 -14.27 -1.64
C THR A 70 10.21 -13.29 -2.63
N ASP A 71 9.47 -12.33 -2.10
CA ASP A 71 8.71 -11.37 -2.87
C ASP A 71 8.74 -10.01 -2.19
N ASP A 72 8.85 -8.95 -2.98
CA ASP A 72 8.97 -7.58 -2.52
C ASP A 72 7.67 -7.09 -1.89
N ASP A 73 6.51 -7.48 -2.44
CA ASP A 73 5.19 -7.11 -1.92
C ASP A 73 5.00 -7.58 -0.49
N ILE A 74 5.37 -8.84 -0.22
CA ILE A 74 5.24 -9.45 1.10
C ILE A 74 6.26 -8.82 2.04
N SER A 75 7.53 -8.76 1.64
CA SER A 75 8.61 -8.25 2.49
C SER A 75 8.44 -6.78 2.85
N GLY A 76 7.99 -5.97 1.88
CA GLY A 76 7.73 -4.54 2.02
C GLY A 76 6.59 -4.26 2.99
N THR A 77 5.50 -5.04 2.92
CA THR A 77 4.34 -4.96 3.82
C THR A 77 4.75 -5.01 5.30
N PHE A 78 5.64 -5.94 5.65
CA PHE A 78 6.10 -6.08 7.04
C PHE A 78 7.23 -5.13 7.41
N THR A 79 8.11 -4.80 6.46
CA THR A 79 9.32 -4.05 6.81
C THR A 79 9.07 -2.56 6.86
N PHE A 80 8.38 -1.96 5.89
CA PHE A 80 8.28 -0.50 5.81
C PHE A 80 7.49 0.10 6.98
N ILE A 81 6.46 -0.61 7.45
CA ILE A 81 5.65 -0.17 8.58
C ILE A 81 6.44 -0.12 9.90
N ARG A 82 7.56 -0.85 10.01
CA ARG A 82 8.41 -0.79 11.21
C ARG A 82 9.00 0.60 11.45
N ALA A 83 8.99 1.49 10.46
CA ALA A 83 9.29 2.90 10.69
C ALA A 83 8.48 3.52 11.85
N LEU A 84 7.26 3.05 12.12
CA LEU A 84 6.46 3.48 13.29
C LEU A 84 7.15 3.14 14.62
N PRO A 85 7.23 1.86 15.05
CA PRO A 85 7.83 1.52 16.35
C PRO A 85 9.30 1.92 16.46
N GLU A 86 10.06 1.90 15.38
CA GLU A 86 11.49 2.31 15.37
C GLU A 86 11.67 3.81 15.62
N ASN A 87 10.63 4.61 15.41
CA ASN A 87 10.59 6.04 15.75
C ASN A 87 9.75 6.34 17.01
N GLY A 88 9.39 5.32 17.81
CA GLY A 88 8.58 5.49 19.04
C GLY A 88 7.08 5.68 18.80
N THR A 89 6.57 5.28 17.64
CA THR A 89 5.15 5.38 17.24
C THR A 89 4.60 6.81 17.40
N PRO A 90 5.25 7.82 16.78
CA PRO A 90 4.80 9.19 16.93
C PRO A 90 3.40 9.38 16.32
N PRO A 91 2.61 10.33 16.84
CA PRO A 91 1.32 10.65 16.24
C PRO A 91 1.45 11.16 14.80
N ASP A 92 2.56 11.86 14.51
CA ASP A 92 2.95 12.40 13.22
C ASP A 92 4.33 11.85 12.81
N LEU A 93 4.34 10.80 11.98
CA LEU A 93 5.57 10.18 11.47
C LEU A 93 5.95 10.82 10.14
N ALA A 94 7.11 11.48 10.07
CA ALA A 94 7.53 12.17 8.85
C ALA A 94 8.05 11.21 7.77
N ALA A 95 7.87 11.57 6.49
CA ALA A 95 8.41 10.81 5.36
C ALA A 95 9.95 10.64 5.45
N THR A 96 10.66 11.65 5.97
CA THR A 96 12.10 11.58 6.24
C THR A 96 12.47 10.43 7.19
N GLN A 97 11.69 10.21 8.24
CA GLN A 97 11.91 9.12 9.20
C GLN A 97 11.66 7.76 8.57
N ILE A 98 10.67 7.66 7.67
CA ILE A 98 10.39 6.43 6.92
C ILE A 98 11.53 6.16 5.91
N GLY A 99 12.03 7.20 5.22
CA GLY A 99 13.18 7.08 4.34
C GLY A 99 14.48 6.72 5.08
N ASP A 100 14.68 7.25 6.28
CA ASP A 100 15.82 6.87 7.14
C ASP A 100 15.68 5.41 7.61
N TRP A 101 14.47 4.94 7.89
CA TRP A 101 14.21 3.52 8.16
C TRP A 101 14.53 2.64 6.95
N TRP A 102 14.21 3.05 5.72
CA TRP A 102 14.60 2.32 4.52
C TRP A 102 16.11 2.12 4.45
N LEU A 103 16.90 3.14 4.75
CA LEU A 103 18.36 3.05 4.78
C LEU A 103 18.89 2.11 5.87
N ASN A 104 18.17 1.95 6.98
CA ASN A 104 18.54 1.05 8.07
C ASN A 104 18.13 -0.40 7.82
N ALA A 105 17.03 -0.62 7.08
CA ALA A 105 16.40 -1.94 6.94
C ALA A 105 16.70 -2.63 5.60
N ILE A 106 16.94 -1.87 4.52
CA ILE A 106 17.14 -2.43 3.18
C ILE A 106 18.63 -2.73 2.95
N LEU A 107 18.93 -4.00 2.69
CA LEU A 107 20.23 -4.43 2.16
C LEU A 107 20.22 -4.30 0.64
N GLN A 108 21.04 -3.38 0.13
CA GLN A 108 21.17 -3.12 -1.31
C GLN A 108 21.44 -4.40 -2.10
N ASN A 109 20.69 -4.60 -3.19
CA ASN A 109 20.75 -5.77 -4.07
C ASN A 109 20.48 -7.12 -3.39
N ARG A 110 19.85 -7.13 -2.21
CA ARG A 110 19.61 -8.37 -1.45
C ARG A 110 18.21 -8.49 -0.90
N SER A 111 17.66 -7.41 -0.33
CA SER A 111 16.39 -7.51 0.38
C SER A 111 15.36 -6.51 -0.12
N ILE A 112 14.11 -6.92 0.01
CA ILE A 112 12.90 -6.15 -0.15
C ILE A 112 12.66 -5.66 -1.57
N LEU A 113 13.46 -4.78 -2.15
CA LEU A 113 13.09 -4.12 -3.40
C LEU A 113 13.28 -5.03 -4.62
N TRP A 114 12.45 -4.84 -5.65
CA TRP A 114 12.83 -5.23 -7.00
C TRP A 114 14.00 -4.35 -7.50
N TRP A 115 15.18 -4.95 -7.66
CA TRP A 115 16.41 -4.23 -8.02
C TRP A 115 16.52 -3.93 -9.53
N GLY A 116 15.47 -3.37 -10.13
CA GLY A 116 15.34 -3.13 -11.58
C GLY A 116 16.21 -2.01 -12.18
N GLY A 117 16.90 -1.22 -11.35
CA GLY A 117 17.79 -0.14 -11.76
C GLY A 117 17.20 1.27 -11.62
N MET A 118 18.09 2.26 -11.67
CA MET A 118 17.75 3.69 -11.64
C MET A 118 16.87 4.06 -12.84
N ALA A 119 15.82 4.83 -12.60
CA ALA A 119 14.81 5.27 -13.58
C ALA A 119 14.00 4.14 -14.25
N MET A 120 14.09 2.91 -13.75
CA MET A 120 13.26 1.77 -14.18
C MET A 120 12.38 1.26 -13.05
N SER A 121 12.99 0.98 -11.88
CA SER A 121 12.28 0.68 -10.64
C SER A 121 12.17 1.94 -9.79
N THR A 122 10.97 2.25 -9.34
CA THR A 122 10.68 3.45 -8.55
C THR A 122 11.33 3.42 -7.17
N GLU A 123 11.20 2.30 -6.48
CA GLU A 123 11.77 2.08 -5.15
C GLU A 123 13.28 2.00 -5.20
N ASN A 124 13.85 1.32 -6.20
CA ASN A 124 15.30 1.28 -6.37
C ASN A 124 15.86 2.67 -6.69
N THR A 125 15.19 3.43 -7.56
CA THR A 125 15.52 4.83 -7.83
C THR A 125 15.53 5.64 -6.54
N ALA A 126 14.45 5.58 -5.78
CA ALA A 126 14.31 6.31 -4.51
C ALA A 126 15.35 5.89 -3.47
N TYR A 127 15.63 4.59 -3.33
CA TYR A 127 16.67 4.07 -2.43
C TYR A 127 18.05 4.60 -2.81
N LEU A 128 18.40 4.61 -4.10
CA LEU A 128 19.66 5.18 -4.58
C LEU A 128 19.72 6.70 -4.33
N ARG A 129 18.60 7.43 -4.41
CA ARG A 129 18.51 8.85 -4.06
C ARG A 129 18.72 9.08 -2.55
N LEU A 130 18.05 8.29 -1.70
CA LEU A 130 18.23 8.31 -0.25
C LEU A 130 19.69 8.07 0.13
N LYS A 131 20.32 7.05 -0.47
CA LYS A 131 21.73 6.72 -0.25
C LYS A 131 22.68 7.85 -0.69
N ALA A 132 22.30 8.62 -1.71
CA ALA A 132 23.03 9.80 -2.17
C ALA A 132 22.73 11.07 -1.36
N GLY A 133 21.97 10.98 -0.27
CA GLY A 133 21.67 12.09 0.63
C GLY A 133 20.42 12.90 0.29
N VAL A 134 19.66 12.52 -0.74
CA VAL A 134 18.37 13.15 -1.04
C VAL A 134 17.34 12.59 -0.05
N LYS A 135 16.79 13.45 0.81
CA LYS A 135 15.79 13.04 1.80
C LYS A 135 14.42 12.83 1.18
N ALA A 136 13.60 11.97 1.78
CA ALA A 136 12.19 11.90 1.47
C ALA A 136 11.48 13.21 1.90
N PRO A 137 10.45 13.69 1.18
CA PRO A 137 9.84 13.07 0.00
C PRO A 137 10.56 13.36 -1.33
N ASP A 138 11.59 14.21 -1.34
CA ASP A 138 12.30 14.58 -2.58
C ASP A 138 12.92 13.37 -3.30
N SER A 139 13.25 12.30 -2.56
CA SER A 139 13.74 11.02 -3.11
C SER A 139 12.74 10.34 -4.05
N GLY A 140 11.43 10.50 -3.80
CA GLY A 140 10.34 9.94 -4.60
C GLY A 140 9.69 10.92 -5.58
N SER A 141 9.98 12.21 -5.46
CA SER A 141 9.29 13.27 -6.20
C SER A 141 9.29 13.13 -7.73
N ILE A 142 8.17 13.50 -8.37
CA ILE A 142 8.04 13.62 -9.83
C ILE A 142 9.06 14.63 -10.36
N ALA A 143 9.29 15.73 -9.65
CA ALA A 143 10.22 16.78 -10.05
C ALA A 143 11.64 16.25 -10.28
N ARG A 144 12.04 15.19 -9.54
CA ARG A 144 13.37 14.59 -9.61
C ARG A 144 13.44 13.36 -10.51
N ASN A 145 12.40 12.52 -10.47
CA ASN A 145 12.43 11.20 -11.10
C ASN A 145 11.62 11.12 -12.41
N GLY A 146 10.85 12.16 -12.71
CA GLY A 146 9.89 12.17 -13.80
C GLY A 146 8.63 11.37 -13.48
N ARG A 147 7.54 11.72 -14.17
CA ARG A 147 6.22 11.13 -13.95
C ARG A 147 6.18 9.61 -14.15
N LEU A 148 6.84 9.12 -15.21
CA LEU A 148 6.86 7.69 -15.56
C LEU A 148 7.39 6.80 -14.45
N VAL A 149 8.39 7.29 -13.70
CA VAL A 149 8.96 6.56 -12.57
C VAL A 149 8.08 6.80 -11.35
N ALA A 150 7.88 8.05 -10.94
CA ALA A 150 7.24 8.35 -9.66
C ALA A 150 5.78 7.84 -9.51
N GLU A 151 5.06 7.58 -10.61
CA GLU A 151 3.67 7.11 -10.58
C GLU A 151 3.49 5.59 -10.82
N GLN A 152 4.54 4.77 -10.71
CA GLN A 152 4.40 3.31 -10.79
C GLN A 152 3.57 2.74 -9.63
N ILE A 153 3.12 1.48 -9.79
CA ILE A 153 2.14 0.84 -8.90
C ILE A 153 2.65 0.57 -7.46
N GLY A 154 3.97 0.63 -7.24
CA GLY A 154 4.61 0.21 -6.00
C GLY A 154 4.08 0.85 -4.71
N ALA A 155 3.71 2.14 -4.77
CA ALA A 155 3.10 2.82 -3.63
C ALA A 155 1.84 2.09 -3.13
N GLN A 156 1.04 1.57 -4.05
CA GLN A 156 -0.23 0.90 -3.77
C GLN A 156 -0.02 -0.47 -3.15
N ILE A 157 0.94 -1.25 -3.67
CA ILE A 157 1.12 -2.66 -3.27
C ILE A 157 1.82 -2.81 -1.91
N PHE A 158 2.55 -1.81 -1.41
CA PHE A 158 3.22 -1.89 -0.10
C PHE A 158 2.41 -1.31 1.07
N ILE A 159 1.23 -0.73 0.81
CA ILE A 159 0.58 0.16 1.77
C ILE A 159 -0.31 -0.53 2.80
N ASP A 160 -0.70 -1.78 2.54
CA ASP A 160 -1.73 -2.52 3.29
C ASP A 160 -1.49 -2.48 4.80
N GLY A 161 -0.24 -2.69 5.23
CA GLY A 161 0.14 -2.65 6.64
C GLY A 161 -0.20 -1.31 7.33
N TRP A 162 -0.02 -0.18 6.63
CA TRP A 162 -0.31 1.16 7.17
C TRP A 162 -1.81 1.36 7.43
N GLY A 163 -2.67 0.71 6.64
CA GLY A 163 -4.10 0.63 6.92
C GLY A 163 -4.42 -0.26 8.11
N MET A 164 -3.75 -1.43 8.21
CA MET A 164 -3.97 -2.39 9.30
C MET A 164 -3.65 -1.82 10.69
N VAL A 165 -2.71 -0.88 10.81
CA VAL A 165 -2.40 -0.22 12.10
C VAL A 165 -3.33 0.96 12.43
N CYS A 166 -4.33 1.24 11.58
CA CYS A 166 -5.29 2.32 11.76
C CYS A 166 -6.75 1.80 11.75
N PRO A 167 -7.11 0.75 12.51
CA PRO A 167 -8.42 0.13 12.41
C PRO A 167 -9.55 1.13 12.71
N GLY A 168 -10.49 1.27 11.78
CA GLY A 168 -11.61 2.21 11.85
C GLY A 168 -11.21 3.69 11.78
N ASN A 169 -9.98 4.01 11.38
CA ASN A 169 -9.50 5.38 11.23
C ASN A 169 -8.88 5.60 9.83
N PRO A 170 -9.71 5.74 8.80
CA PRO A 170 -9.25 5.89 7.42
C PRO A 170 -8.47 7.19 7.20
N GLU A 171 -8.80 8.28 7.91
CA GLU A 171 -8.06 9.55 7.84
C GLU A 171 -6.60 9.40 8.27
N ARG A 172 -6.36 8.72 9.40
CA ARG A 172 -5.00 8.43 9.87
C ARG A 172 -4.27 7.49 8.91
N ALA A 173 -4.96 6.48 8.39
CA ALA A 173 -4.40 5.55 7.42
C ALA A 173 -3.93 6.28 6.15
N THR A 174 -4.77 7.17 5.61
CA THR A 174 -4.48 8.02 4.45
C THR A 174 -3.29 8.96 4.69
N ASP A 175 -3.18 9.58 5.88
CA ASP A 175 -2.05 10.45 6.21
C ASP A 175 -0.72 9.68 6.26
N LEU A 176 -0.70 8.56 6.98
CA LEU A 176 0.49 7.69 7.07
C LEU A 176 0.85 7.10 5.70
N ALA A 177 -0.14 6.65 4.94
CA ALA A 177 0.05 6.09 3.61
C ALA A 177 0.68 7.11 2.65
N ARG A 178 0.20 8.35 2.65
CA ARG A 178 0.79 9.42 1.84
C ARG A 178 2.26 9.63 2.17
N LYS A 179 2.60 9.70 3.46
CA LYS A 179 3.98 9.92 3.92
C LYS A 179 4.87 8.73 3.58
N ALA A 180 4.38 7.51 3.77
CA ALA A 180 5.10 6.28 3.42
C ALA A 180 5.34 6.15 1.90
N ALA A 181 4.30 6.37 1.09
CA ALA A 181 4.39 6.32 -0.36
C ALA A 181 5.32 7.41 -0.91
N SER A 182 5.31 8.61 -0.31
CA SER A 182 6.15 9.74 -0.75
C SER A 182 7.66 9.52 -0.61
N VAL A 183 8.08 8.46 0.10
CA VAL A 183 9.49 8.07 0.15
C VAL A 183 10.02 7.70 -1.23
N SER A 184 9.21 7.05 -2.05
CA SER A 184 9.60 6.58 -3.38
C SER A 184 8.72 7.05 -4.54
N HIS A 185 7.49 7.45 -4.27
CA HIS A 185 6.48 7.78 -5.28
C HIS A 185 5.96 9.20 -5.10
N ASP A 186 5.22 9.69 -6.10
CA ASP A 186 4.56 10.99 -6.07
C ASP A 186 3.36 10.98 -7.04
N GLY A 187 2.53 12.03 -7.05
CA GLY A 187 1.36 12.12 -7.93
C GLY A 187 0.26 11.09 -7.65
N GLU A 188 -0.31 10.52 -8.71
CA GLU A 188 -1.45 9.58 -8.61
C GLU A 188 -1.12 8.32 -7.79
N ALA A 189 0.15 7.89 -7.74
CA ALA A 189 0.57 6.78 -6.90
C ALA A 189 0.35 7.04 -5.41
N LEU A 190 0.42 8.30 -4.95
CA LEU A 190 0.08 8.65 -3.57
C LEU A 190 -1.42 8.48 -3.32
N TYR A 191 -2.26 8.92 -4.25
CA TYR A 191 -3.71 8.80 -4.12
C TYR A 191 -4.16 7.33 -4.14
N ALA A 192 -3.55 6.50 -4.99
CA ALA A 192 -3.78 5.06 -5.02
C ALA A 192 -3.44 4.41 -3.67
N ALA A 193 -2.27 4.73 -3.09
CA ALA A 193 -1.86 4.24 -1.78
C ALA A 193 -2.81 4.70 -0.66
N GLN A 194 -3.24 5.97 -0.71
CA GLN A 194 -4.18 6.54 0.25
C GLN A 194 -5.54 5.83 0.22
N VAL A 195 -6.08 5.52 -0.96
CA VAL A 195 -7.34 4.80 -1.12
C VAL A 195 -7.24 3.40 -0.53
N ILE A 196 -6.19 2.63 -0.87
CA ILE A 196 -6.03 1.27 -0.35
C ILE A 196 -5.88 1.28 1.18
N ALA A 197 -5.06 2.17 1.74
CA ALA A 197 -4.90 2.26 3.19
C ALA A 197 -6.21 2.63 3.89
N ALA A 198 -7.00 3.55 3.33
CA ALA A 198 -8.31 3.91 3.86
C ALA A 198 -9.30 2.74 3.81
N LEU A 199 -9.34 2.00 2.69
CA LEU A 199 -10.18 0.81 2.56
C LEU A 199 -9.81 -0.25 3.60
N VAL A 200 -8.53 -0.56 3.73
CA VAL A 200 -8.04 -1.55 4.71
C VAL A 200 -8.40 -1.12 6.13
N ALA A 201 -8.17 0.14 6.49
CA ALA A 201 -8.52 0.69 7.80
C ALA A 201 -10.02 0.63 8.09
N GLN A 202 -10.85 1.05 7.12
CA GLN A 202 -12.30 1.11 7.29
C GLN A 202 -12.95 -0.28 7.32
N ALA A 203 -12.38 -1.26 6.61
CA ALA A 203 -12.87 -2.64 6.57
C ALA A 203 -12.88 -3.35 7.94
N PHE A 204 -12.19 -2.79 8.95
CA PHE A 204 -12.29 -3.30 10.33
C PHE A 204 -13.65 -3.05 10.98
N VAL A 205 -14.39 -2.05 10.53
CA VAL A 205 -15.65 -1.61 11.15
C VAL A 205 -16.82 -1.51 10.17
N GLU A 206 -16.56 -1.65 8.87
CA GLU A 206 -17.55 -1.61 7.80
C GLU A 206 -17.35 -2.80 6.85
N SER A 207 -18.44 -3.38 6.36
CA SER A 207 -18.46 -4.52 5.44
C SER A 207 -19.12 -4.20 4.09
N ASP A 208 -19.89 -3.12 3.99
CA ASP A 208 -20.50 -2.68 2.75
C ASP A 208 -19.44 -2.07 1.83
N LEU A 209 -19.23 -2.72 0.68
CA LEU A 209 -18.22 -2.30 -0.30
C LEU A 209 -18.48 -0.89 -0.84
N SER A 210 -19.74 -0.49 -1.03
CA SER A 210 -20.05 0.86 -1.51
C SER A 210 -19.65 1.91 -0.49
N VAL A 211 -19.97 1.68 0.79
CA VAL A 211 -19.59 2.59 1.89
C VAL A 211 -18.07 2.67 2.05
N LEU A 212 -17.36 1.53 1.91
CA LEU A 212 -15.90 1.51 1.93
C LEU A 212 -15.29 2.37 0.81
N LEU A 213 -15.77 2.18 -0.43
CA LEU A 213 -15.30 2.94 -1.59
C LEU A 213 -15.62 4.43 -1.49
N ASP A 214 -16.81 4.79 -1.01
CA ASP A 214 -17.20 6.19 -0.77
C ASP A 214 -16.31 6.85 0.28
N THR A 215 -16.02 6.14 1.37
CA THR A 215 -15.14 6.62 2.44
C THR A 215 -13.72 6.87 1.93
N ALA A 216 -13.14 5.91 1.19
CA ALA A 216 -11.79 6.03 0.67
C ALA A 216 -11.69 7.11 -0.42
N ALA A 217 -12.66 7.18 -1.34
CA ALA A 217 -12.67 8.19 -2.40
C ALA A 217 -12.84 9.63 -1.88
N ALA A 218 -13.54 9.81 -0.75
CA ALA A 218 -13.70 11.12 -0.11
C ALA A 218 -12.38 11.70 0.44
N LEU A 219 -11.34 10.87 0.60
CA LEU A 219 -10.05 11.25 1.20
C LEU A 219 -8.98 11.62 0.18
N ILE A 220 -9.31 11.62 -1.11
CA ILE A 220 -8.41 12.02 -2.20
C ILE A 220 -9.03 13.15 -3.06
N PRO A 221 -8.23 13.90 -3.85
CA PRO A 221 -8.76 14.96 -4.69
C PRO A 221 -9.75 14.45 -5.74
N ARG A 222 -10.86 15.16 -5.92
CA ARG A 222 -11.94 14.79 -6.87
C ARG A 222 -11.51 14.85 -8.35
N ASP A 223 -10.44 15.57 -8.64
CA ASP A 223 -9.84 15.73 -9.97
C ASP A 223 -8.69 14.75 -10.23
N SER A 224 -8.34 13.90 -9.26
CA SER A 224 -7.40 12.80 -9.46
C SER A 224 -7.94 11.73 -10.42
N ILE A 225 -7.03 11.06 -11.13
CA ILE A 225 -7.37 9.93 -12.00
C ILE A 225 -7.97 8.79 -11.18
N ILE A 226 -7.39 8.48 -10.02
CA ILE A 226 -7.89 7.43 -9.13
C ILE A 226 -9.34 7.70 -8.70
N TYR A 227 -9.68 8.92 -8.28
CA TYR A 227 -11.06 9.26 -7.92
C TYR A 227 -12.02 9.04 -9.09
N ARG A 228 -11.70 9.59 -10.28
CA ARG A 228 -12.56 9.47 -11.45
C ARG A 228 -12.78 8.01 -11.86
N LEU A 229 -11.73 7.19 -11.84
CA LEU A 229 -11.81 5.77 -12.16
C LEU A 229 -12.75 5.02 -11.21
N ILE A 230 -12.67 5.29 -9.90
CA ILE A 230 -13.57 4.68 -8.91
C ILE A 230 -15.03 5.07 -9.18
N GLN A 231 -15.30 6.30 -9.61
CA GLN A 231 -16.66 6.75 -9.91
C GLN A 231 -17.18 6.22 -11.25
N GLU A 232 -16.31 5.95 -12.23
CA GLU A 232 -16.69 5.42 -13.54
C GLU A 232 -17.03 3.93 -13.51
N LEU A 233 -16.36 3.16 -12.66
CA LEU A 233 -16.53 1.70 -12.58
C LEU A 233 -17.67 1.24 -11.65
N ARG A 234 -18.36 2.16 -10.97
CA ARG A 234 -19.46 1.89 -10.03
C ARG A 234 -20.81 2.24 -10.66
#